data_AF-A0A2M8KRK0-F1
#
_entry.id   AF-A0A2M8KRK0-F1
#
_cell.length_a   1.000
_cell.length_b   1.000
_cell.length_c   1.000
_cell.angle_alpha   90.00
_cell.angle_beta   90.00
_cell.angle_gamma   90.00
#
_symmetry.space_group_name_H-M   'P 1'
#
loop_
_entity.id
_entity.type
_entity.pdbx_description
1 polymer ?
#
loop_
_entity_poly.entity_id
_entity_poly.type
_entity_poly.pdbx_seq_one_letter_code
_entity_poly.pdbx_strand_id
1 'polypeptide(L)'
;MKFSIINTISSLTNSEIIIARILASRGIGKDAYELFLQPPSVRGLEIADIGVDKKQYVLACKRLLAAYKKKESIVIYADYDADGVTSASILWRFFHSFGFSVMPYTPDRKTEGYGFSRKGIEYVLKKYNPTLIIAVDHGISEEKHIKYLKKNDIDTIVLDHHIQTTEPPKSAGALIYTKQVSAAGISYFFVKSLYK
;
A
#
# COMPACT_ATOMS: atom_id res chain seq x y z
N MET A 1 18.49 28.33 17.85
CA MET A 1 18.06 27.06 18.47
C MET A 1 18.95 26.80 19.67
N LYS A 2 18.46 27.01 20.90
CA LYS A 2 19.24 26.72 22.12
C LYS A 2 19.12 25.23 22.41
N PHE A 3 20.17 24.46 22.12
CA PHE A 3 20.26 23.10 22.62
C PHE A 3 20.51 23.18 24.13
N SER A 4 19.52 22.84 24.96
CA SER A 4 19.77 22.54 26.37
C SER A 4 20.43 21.17 26.41
N ILE A 5 21.76 21.14 26.30
CA ILE A 5 22.51 19.91 26.55
C ILE A 5 22.31 19.60 28.04
N ILE A 6 21.55 18.54 28.33
CA ILE A 6 21.38 18.03 29.69
C ILE A 6 22.73 17.39 30.08
N ASN A 7 23.66 18.20 30.56
CA ASN A 7 25.02 17.83 30.98
C ASN A 7 25.03 17.07 32.32
N THR A 8 24.08 16.17 32.54
CA THR A 8 24.11 15.31 33.73
C THR A 8 23.93 13.87 33.28
N ILE A 9 25.00 13.33 32.73
CA ILE A 9 25.32 11.91 32.79
C ILE A 9 26.17 11.78 34.06
N SER A 10 25.51 11.51 35.19
CA SER A 10 26.23 11.09 36.40
C SER A 10 26.83 9.71 36.17
N SER A 11 27.79 9.32 37.01
CA SER A 11 28.39 7.98 37.09
C SER A 11 27.39 6.84 37.39
N LEU A 12 26.09 7.13 37.44
CA LEU A 12 24.97 6.24 37.75
C LEU A 12 23.97 6.10 36.58
N THR A 13 24.40 6.37 35.35
CA THR A 13 23.52 6.23 34.18
C THR A 13 23.31 4.76 33.81
N ASN A 14 22.31 4.14 34.41
CA ASN A 14 21.81 2.83 33.97
C ASN A 14 21.14 2.96 32.58
N SER A 15 21.17 1.88 31.79
CA SER A 15 20.60 1.80 30.44
C SER A 15 19.14 2.26 30.39
N GLU A 16 18.35 1.96 31.42
CA GLU A 16 16.96 2.38 31.56
C GLU A 16 16.78 3.90 31.53
N ILE A 17 17.68 4.65 32.18
CA ILE A 17 17.63 6.12 32.21
C ILE A 17 17.95 6.68 30.82
N ILE A 18 18.90 6.06 30.12
CA ILE A 18 19.28 6.45 28.75
C ILE A 18 18.11 6.18 27.79
N ILE A 19 17.53 4.98 27.86
CA ILE A 19 16.36 4.59 27.05
C ILE A 19 15.19 5.54 27.31
N ALA A 20 14.85 5.81 28.57
CA ALA A 20 13.76 6.71 28.94
C ALA A 20 13.97 8.13 28.38
N ARG A 21 15.19 8.68 28.48
CA ARG A 21 15.55 9.99 27.91
C ARG A 21 15.43 10.01 26.40
N ILE A 22 15.92 8.96 25.74
CA ILE A 22 15.83 8.82 24.28
C ILE A 22 14.37 8.74 23.82
N LEU A 23 13.53 7.93 24.48
CA LEU A 23 12.11 7.81 24.17
C LEU A 23 11.37 9.13 24.40
N ALA A 24 11.60 9.79 25.54
CA ALA A 24 11.02 11.10 25.84
C ALA A 24 11.41 12.16 24.79
N SER A 25 12.66 12.15 24.32
CA SER A 25 13.13 13.06 23.26
C SER A 25 12.43 12.85 21.90
N ARG A 26 11.84 11.67 21.69
CA ARG A 26 11.03 11.32 20.50
C ARG A 26 9.53 11.56 20.70
N GLY A 27 9.13 12.18 21.82
CA GLY A 27 7.73 12.41 22.17
C GLY A 27 7.00 11.15 22.68
N ILE A 28 7.74 10.08 23.00
CA ILE A 28 7.16 8.84 23.53
C ILE A 28 7.12 8.98 25.05
N GLY A 29 5.91 9.09 25.60
CA GLY A 29 5.68 9.17 27.04
C GLY A 29 5.81 7.81 27.74
N LYS A 30 5.92 7.82 29.07
CA LYS A 30 6.09 6.60 29.89
C LYS A 30 5.04 5.53 29.58
N ASP A 31 3.79 5.93 29.38
CA ASP A 31 2.67 5.01 29.11
C ASP A 31 2.80 4.28 27.77
N ALA A 32 3.63 4.78 26.85
CA ALA A 32 3.88 4.19 25.53
C ALA A 32 5.20 3.41 25.43
N TYR A 33 5.99 3.32 26.52
CA TYR A 33 7.32 2.69 26.48
C TYR A 33 7.27 1.23 26.08
N GLU A 34 6.46 0.45 26.78
CA GLU A 34 6.39 -0.99 26.58
C GLU A 34 5.89 -1.30 25.17
N LEU A 35 4.83 -0.61 24.73
CA LEU A 35 4.28 -0.78 23.40
C LEU A 35 5.28 -0.42 22.29
N PHE A 36 6.08 0.63 22.47
CA PHE A 36 7.06 1.06 21.47
C PHE A 36 8.23 0.08 21.36
N LEU A 37 8.75 -0.41 22.50
CA LEU A 37 9.89 -1.34 22.52
C LEU A 37 9.47 -2.77 22.19
N GLN A 38 8.24 -3.15 22.51
CA GLN A 38 7.67 -4.48 22.29
C GLN A 38 6.34 -4.37 21.54
N PRO A 39 6.36 -3.96 20.26
CA PRO A 39 5.14 -3.86 19.47
C PRO A 39 4.51 -5.25 19.26
N PRO A 40 3.18 -5.35 19.14
CA PRO A 40 2.50 -6.59 18.81
C PRO A 40 3.05 -7.20 17.52
N SER A 41 3.06 -8.53 17.44
CA SER A 41 3.46 -9.20 16.21
C SER A 41 2.50 -8.83 15.07
N VAL A 42 3.06 -8.42 13.93
CA VAL A 42 2.31 -8.19 12.68
C VAL A 42 1.51 -9.41 12.21
N ARG A 43 1.87 -10.61 12.68
CA ARG A 43 1.12 -11.85 12.41
C ARG A 43 -0.24 -11.89 13.12
N GLY A 44 -0.41 -11.18 14.23
CA GLY A 44 -1.69 -11.07 14.94
C GLY A 44 -2.62 -9.99 14.40
N LEU A 45 -2.12 -9.08 13.55
CA LEU A 45 -2.90 -7.93 13.06
C LEU A 45 -3.65 -8.25 11.76
N GLU A 46 -4.83 -7.68 11.59
CA GLU A 46 -5.68 -7.78 10.42
C GLU A 46 -5.67 -6.51 9.58
N ILE A 47 -6.18 -6.58 8.36
CA ILE A 47 -6.30 -5.41 7.48
C ILE A 47 -7.15 -4.28 8.11
N ALA A 48 -8.10 -4.60 8.99
CA ALA A 48 -8.86 -3.62 9.73
C ALA A 48 -8.03 -2.87 10.77
N ASP A 49 -7.03 -3.53 11.36
CA ASP A 49 -6.17 -2.95 12.41
C ASP A 49 -5.24 -1.87 11.83
N ILE A 50 -4.89 -1.98 10.54
CA ILE A 50 -4.14 -0.94 9.82
C ILE A 50 -5.05 0.17 9.27
N GLY A 51 -6.34 0.19 9.61
CA GLY A 51 -7.26 1.28 9.29
C GLY A 51 -7.82 1.27 7.86
N VAL A 52 -7.75 0.14 7.15
CA VAL A 52 -8.40 0.00 5.84
C VAL A 52 -9.92 -0.12 6.02
N ASP A 53 -10.68 0.62 5.21
CA ASP A 53 -12.14 0.58 5.23
C ASP A 53 -12.67 -0.82 4.84
N LYS A 54 -13.50 -1.39 5.73
CA LYS A 54 -14.07 -2.73 5.55
C LYS A 54 -14.95 -2.84 4.31
N LYS A 55 -15.71 -1.80 3.94
CA LYS A 55 -16.56 -1.82 2.74
C LYS A 55 -15.70 -1.85 1.49
N GLN A 56 -14.63 -1.05 1.44
CA GLN A 56 -13.68 -1.04 0.33
C GLN A 56 -12.97 -2.39 0.19
N TYR A 57 -12.55 -3.00 1.30
CA TYR A 57 -11.99 -4.34 1.31
C TYR A 57 -12.95 -5.37 0.69
N VAL A 58 -14.22 -5.36 1.11
CA VAL A 58 -15.25 -6.25 0.56
C VAL A 58 -15.49 -6.00 -0.93
N LEU A 59 -15.47 -4.75 -1.40
CA LEU A 59 -15.59 -4.42 -2.82
C LEU A 59 -14.41 -5.00 -3.63
N ALA A 60 -13.17 -4.83 -3.15
CA ALA A 60 -11.99 -5.40 -3.79
C ALA A 60 -12.07 -6.93 -3.87
N CYS A 61 -12.44 -7.59 -2.77
CA CYS A 61 -12.60 -9.06 -2.74
C CYS A 61 -13.65 -9.54 -3.76
N LYS A 62 -14.82 -8.89 -3.81
CA LYS A 62 -15.87 -9.23 -4.77
C LYS A 62 -15.39 -9.07 -6.21
N ARG A 63 -14.66 -8.00 -6.50
CA ARG A 63 -14.13 -7.73 -7.85
C ARG A 63 -13.08 -8.74 -8.28
N LEU A 64 -12.18 -9.11 -7.38
CA LEU A 64 -11.18 -10.15 -7.62
C LEU A 64 -11.82 -11.52 -7.82
N LEU A 65 -12.83 -11.88 -7.02
CA LEU A 65 -13.57 -13.13 -7.19
C LEU A 65 -14.29 -13.19 -8.54
N ALA A 66 -14.87 -12.07 -9.00
CA ALA A 66 -15.46 -11.99 -10.33
C ALA A 66 -14.41 -12.18 -11.43
N ALA A 67 -13.25 -11.52 -11.30
CA ALA A 67 -12.13 -11.68 -12.24
C ALA A 67 -11.67 -13.13 -12.32
N TYR A 68 -11.51 -13.79 -11.17
CA TYR A 68 -11.11 -15.20 -11.08
C TYR A 68 -12.09 -16.12 -11.81
N LYS A 69 -13.38 -16.02 -11.50
CA LYS A 69 -14.43 -16.86 -12.10
C LYS A 69 -14.52 -16.70 -13.61
N LYS A 70 -14.29 -15.49 -14.10
CA LYS A 70 -14.34 -15.15 -15.54
C LYS A 70 -13.00 -15.34 -16.26
N LYS A 71 -11.95 -15.77 -15.55
CA LYS A 71 -10.56 -15.88 -16.07
C LYS A 71 -10.09 -14.58 -16.73
N GLU A 72 -10.43 -13.46 -16.12
CA GLU A 72 -10.06 -12.13 -16.58
C GLU A 72 -8.54 -11.90 -16.50
N SER A 73 -8.01 -11.14 -17.47
CA SER A 73 -6.63 -10.65 -17.43
C SER A 73 -6.50 -9.49 -16.44
N ILE A 74 -5.55 -9.59 -15.52
CA ILE A 74 -5.29 -8.61 -14.46
C ILE A 74 -3.88 -8.07 -14.61
N VAL A 75 -3.71 -6.76 -14.44
CA VAL A 75 -2.39 -6.14 -14.34
C VAL A 75 -2.20 -5.46 -13.00
N ILE A 76 -1.12 -5.81 -12.30
CA ILE A 76 -0.66 -5.07 -11.13
C ILE A 76 0.24 -3.95 -11.62
N TYR A 77 -0.30 -2.74 -11.68
CA TYR A 77 0.44 -1.54 -12.08
C TYR A 77 1.09 -0.97 -10.82
N ALA A 78 2.41 -0.96 -10.75
CA ALA A 78 3.18 -0.55 -9.59
C ALA A 78 3.82 0.82 -9.76
N ASP A 79 4.20 1.46 -8.66
CA ASP A 79 5.27 2.46 -8.72
C ASP A 79 6.65 1.78 -8.92
N TYR A 80 7.65 2.57 -9.33
CA TYR A 80 8.99 2.10 -9.69
C TYR A 80 9.95 1.95 -8.51
N ASP A 81 9.60 2.44 -7.33
CA ASP A 81 10.49 2.40 -6.18
C ASP A 81 10.44 1.06 -5.42
N ALA A 82 11.17 0.98 -4.30
CA ALA A 82 11.25 -0.25 -3.53
C ALA A 82 9.90 -0.67 -2.92
N ASP A 83 9.04 0.27 -2.53
CA ASP A 83 7.74 -0.03 -1.92
C ASP A 83 6.77 -0.53 -2.99
N GLY A 84 6.68 0.16 -4.12
CA GLY A 84 5.88 -0.23 -5.29
C GLY A 84 6.27 -1.60 -5.85
N VAL A 85 7.55 -1.84 -6.12
CA VAL A 85 8.04 -3.12 -6.67
C VAL A 85 7.85 -4.28 -5.69
N THR A 86 8.06 -4.04 -4.39
CA THR A 86 7.82 -5.06 -3.35
C THR A 86 6.34 -5.39 -3.25
N SER A 87 5.48 -4.37 -3.23
CA SER A 87 4.03 -4.49 -3.24
C SER A 87 3.54 -5.34 -4.42
N ALA A 88 4.01 -5.02 -5.63
CA ALA A 88 3.68 -5.77 -6.83
C ALA A 88 4.14 -7.24 -6.76
N SER A 89 5.34 -7.48 -6.22
CA SER A 89 5.88 -8.83 -6.04
C SER A 89 5.05 -9.67 -5.06
N ILE A 90 4.59 -9.08 -3.95
CA ILE A 90 3.72 -9.75 -2.96
C ILE A 90 2.41 -10.16 -3.63
N LEU A 91 1.72 -9.20 -4.28
CA LEU A 91 0.43 -9.46 -4.90
C LEU A 91 0.55 -10.46 -6.05
N TRP A 92 1.55 -10.30 -6.92
CA TRP A 92 1.75 -11.19 -8.06
C TRP A 92 2.00 -12.62 -7.59
N ARG A 93 2.94 -12.82 -6.64
CA ARG A 93 3.22 -14.17 -6.11
C ARG A 93 1.97 -14.82 -5.54
N PHE A 94 1.18 -14.08 -4.78
CA PHE A 94 -0.08 -14.58 -4.23
C PHE A 94 -1.06 -14.95 -5.35
N PHE A 95 -1.53 -13.98 -6.12
CA PHE A 95 -2.59 -14.22 -7.10
C PHE A 95 -2.16 -15.21 -8.20
N HIS A 96 -0.91 -15.16 -8.66
CA HIS A 96 -0.38 -16.13 -9.63
C HIS A 96 -0.39 -17.56 -9.05
N SER A 97 0.00 -17.74 -7.78
CA SER A 97 -0.03 -19.07 -7.14
C SER A 97 -1.45 -19.65 -6.99
N PHE A 98 -2.47 -18.77 -6.92
CA PHE A 98 -3.88 -19.15 -6.90
C PHE A 98 -4.52 -19.26 -8.31
N GLY A 99 -3.72 -19.19 -9.39
CA GLY A 99 -4.18 -19.43 -10.75
C GLY A 99 -4.84 -18.24 -11.45
N PHE A 100 -4.68 -17.02 -10.94
CA PHE A 100 -5.11 -15.82 -11.65
C PHE A 100 -4.22 -15.57 -12.88
N SER A 101 -4.83 -15.07 -13.97
CA SER A 101 -4.10 -14.52 -15.11
C SER A 101 -3.62 -13.10 -14.76
N VAL A 102 -2.52 -12.99 -14.03
CA VAL A 102 -2.02 -11.73 -13.48
C VAL A 102 -0.57 -11.46 -13.88
N MET A 103 -0.29 -10.24 -14.33
CA MET A 103 1.07 -9.77 -14.66
C MET A 103 1.41 -8.46 -13.96
N PRO A 104 2.64 -8.30 -13.44
CA PRO A 104 3.09 -7.01 -12.92
C PRO A 104 3.53 -6.10 -14.07
N TYR A 105 3.39 -4.80 -13.85
CA TYR A 105 3.93 -3.76 -14.71
C TYR A 105 4.45 -2.62 -13.83
N THR A 106 5.67 -2.18 -14.12
CA THR A 106 6.33 -1.06 -13.45
C THR A 106 6.72 -0.05 -14.52
N PRO A 107 6.31 1.23 -14.40
CA PRO A 107 6.59 2.25 -15.40
C PRO A 107 8.08 2.63 -15.37
N ASP A 108 8.60 3.07 -16.52
CA ASP A 108 9.90 3.73 -16.55
C ASP A 108 9.79 5.17 -15.99
N ARG A 109 10.45 5.43 -14.86
CA ARG A 109 10.42 6.75 -14.20
C ARG A 109 10.79 7.91 -15.12
N LYS A 110 11.75 7.72 -16.04
CA LYS A 110 12.28 8.81 -16.89
C LYS A 110 11.36 9.11 -18.05
N THR A 111 10.76 8.08 -18.65
CA THR A 111 9.98 8.23 -19.89
C THR A 111 8.46 8.21 -19.68
N GLU A 112 8.00 7.76 -18.53
CA GLU A 112 6.57 7.59 -18.21
C GLU A 112 6.18 8.34 -16.93
N GLY A 113 7.12 8.50 -16.00
CA GLY A 113 6.90 9.23 -14.74
C GLY A 113 6.47 8.33 -13.59
N TYR A 114 5.76 8.93 -12.63
CA TYR A 114 5.25 8.27 -11.42
C TYR A 114 3.82 7.76 -11.64
N GLY A 115 3.57 6.50 -11.30
CA GLY A 115 2.26 5.88 -11.39
C GLY A 115 1.65 5.88 -12.80
N PHE A 116 0.36 6.22 -12.89
CA PHE A 116 -0.36 6.22 -14.16
C PHE A 116 0.14 7.29 -15.12
N SER A 117 0.47 6.86 -16.33
CA SER A 117 0.67 7.74 -17.47
C SER A 117 -0.15 7.26 -18.65
N ARG A 118 -0.45 8.16 -19.60
CA ARG A 118 -1.14 7.78 -20.83
C ARG A 118 -0.38 6.67 -21.58
N LYS A 119 0.94 6.83 -21.68
CA LYS A 119 1.86 5.90 -22.35
C LYS A 119 1.88 4.53 -21.66
N GLY A 120 1.97 4.50 -20.34
CA GLY A 120 2.01 3.26 -19.57
C GLY A 120 0.68 2.53 -19.60
N ILE A 121 -0.43 3.25 -19.49
CA ILE A 121 -1.78 2.69 -19.67
C ILE A 121 -1.90 2.07 -21.08
N GLU A 122 -1.60 2.82 -22.15
CA GLU A 122 -1.70 2.30 -23.51
C GLU A 122 -0.82 1.07 -23.76
N TYR A 123 0.40 1.06 -23.20
CA TYR A 123 1.27 -0.12 -23.24
C TYR A 123 0.63 -1.32 -22.55
N VAL A 124 0.11 -1.13 -21.33
CA VAL A 124 -0.56 -2.18 -20.54
C VAL A 124 -1.77 -2.72 -21.29
N LEU A 125 -2.61 -1.85 -21.86
CA LEU A 125 -3.79 -2.27 -22.63
C LEU A 125 -3.40 -3.07 -23.87
N LYS A 126 -2.41 -2.59 -24.63
CA LYS A 126 -1.94 -3.26 -25.84
C LYS A 126 -1.31 -4.61 -25.55
N LYS A 127 -0.51 -4.72 -24.49
CA LYS A 127 0.28 -5.91 -24.19
C LYS A 127 -0.51 -7.00 -23.47
N TYR A 128 -1.37 -6.61 -22.52
CA TYR A 128 -2.02 -7.56 -21.62
C TYR A 128 -3.53 -7.63 -21.78
N ASN A 129 -4.14 -6.66 -22.48
CA ASN A 129 -5.59 -6.52 -22.64
C ASN A 129 -6.37 -6.80 -21.33
N PRO A 130 -6.03 -6.13 -20.21
CA PRO A 130 -6.64 -6.42 -18.92
C PRO A 130 -8.07 -5.87 -18.84
N THR A 131 -8.90 -6.51 -18.02
CA THR A 131 -10.21 -5.97 -17.61
C THR A 131 -10.19 -5.45 -16.17
N LEU A 132 -9.07 -5.67 -15.46
CA LEU A 132 -8.81 -5.17 -14.12
C LEU A 132 -7.36 -4.71 -13.99
N ILE A 133 -7.17 -3.49 -13.48
CA ILE A 133 -5.88 -3.00 -13.04
C ILE A 133 -5.87 -2.89 -11.51
N ILE A 134 -4.83 -3.39 -10.87
CA ILE A 134 -4.55 -3.16 -9.45
C ILE A 134 -3.41 -2.14 -9.40
N ALA A 135 -3.74 -0.88 -9.14
CA ALA A 135 -2.74 0.17 -8.93
C ALA A 135 -2.16 -0.01 -7.51
N VAL A 136 -0.84 -0.14 -7.40
CA VAL A 136 -0.16 -0.28 -6.12
C VAL A 136 0.87 0.82 -5.94
N ASP A 137 0.91 1.36 -4.73
CA ASP A 137 1.79 2.46 -4.32
C ASP A 137 1.60 3.76 -5.12
N HIS A 138 0.44 3.89 -5.76
CA HIS A 138 -0.03 5.10 -6.39
C HIS A 138 -1.53 4.97 -6.66
N GLY A 139 -2.15 6.04 -7.15
CA GLY A 139 -3.52 6.02 -7.65
C GLY A 139 -4.53 6.72 -6.76
N ILE A 140 -4.21 7.03 -5.49
CA ILE A 140 -5.17 7.65 -4.56
C ILE A 140 -5.63 9.06 -4.96
N SER A 141 -4.92 9.70 -5.89
CA SER A 141 -5.26 11.02 -6.44
C SER A 141 -5.43 11.01 -7.98
N GLU A 142 -5.59 9.83 -8.59
CA GLU A 142 -5.56 9.61 -10.04
C GLU A 142 -6.94 9.45 -10.72
N GLU A 143 -7.94 10.24 -10.30
CA GLU A 143 -9.31 10.15 -10.85
C GLU A 143 -9.34 10.29 -12.38
N LYS A 144 -8.50 11.15 -12.97
CA LYS A 144 -8.47 11.35 -14.42
C LYS A 144 -8.13 10.06 -15.17
N HIS A 145 -7.10 9.34 -14.73
CA HIS A 145 -6.65 8.10 -15.36
C HIS A 145 -7.60 6.94 -15.07
N ILE A 146 -8.07 6.82 -13.82
CA ILE A 146 -9.02 5.78 -13.42
C ILE A 146 -10.36 5.95 -14.14
N LYS A 147 -10.85 7.18 -14.31
CA LYS A 147 -12.04 7.46 -15.12
C LYS A 147 -11.85 7.14 -16.59
N TYR A 148 -10.65 7.35 -17.13
CA TYR A 148 -10.32 6.93 -18.50
C TYR A 148 -10.37 5.40 -18.63
N LEU A 149 -9.73 4.65 -17.72
CA LEU A 149 -9.77 3.20 -17.69
C LEU A 149 -11.21 2.67 -17.61
N LYS A 150 -12.02 3.23 -16.71
CA LYS A 150 -13.43 2.86 -16.54
C LYS A 150 -14.26 3.06 -17.80
N LYS A 151 -14.01 4.14 -18.57
CA LYS A 151 -14.67 4.40 -19.86
C LYS A 151 -14.31 3.39 -20.95
N ASN A 152 -13.23 2.64 -20.77
CA ASN A 152 -12.77 1.58 -21.66
C ASN A 152 -13.01 0.20 -21.02
N ASP A 153 -14.02 0.10 -20.14
CA ASP A 153 -14.45 -1.13 -19.46
C ASP A 153 -13.34 -1.84 -18.65
N ILE A 154 -12.34 -1.09 -18.21
CA ILE A 154 -11.28 -1.56 -17.31
C ILE A 154 -11.56 -1.04 -15.91
N ASP A 155 -11.80 -1.96 -14.98
CA ASP A 155 -11.99 -1.62 -13.58
C ASP A 155 -10.64 -1.40 -12.87
N THR A 156 -10.64 -0.71 -11.73
CA THR A 156 -9.43 -0.43 -10.97
C THR A 156 -9.60 -0.67 -9.47
N ILE A 157 -8.66 -1.38 -8.86
CA ILE A 157 -8.48 -1.44 -7.41
C ILE A 157 -7.21 -0.65 -7.08
N VAL A 158 -7.28 0.26 -6.10
CA VAL A 158 -6.13 1.08 -5.68
C VAL A 158 -5.66 0.61 -4.31
N LEU A 159 -4.39 0.26 -4.17
CA LEU A 159 -3.69 -0.01 -2.92
C LEU A 159 -2.63 1.07 -2.71
N ASP A 160 -2.87 2.02 -1.83
CA ASP A 160 -2.02 3.22 -1.72
C ASP A 160 -2.00 3.77 -0.29
N HIS A 161 -0.96 4.54 0.05
CA HIS A 161 -0.73 5.13 1.36
C HIS A 161 -0.35 6.62 1.31
N HIS A 162 -0.18 7.17 0.10
CA HIS A 162 0.24 8.54 -0.13
C HIS A 162 -0.74 9.58 0.43
N ILE A 163 -0.22 10.79 0.66
CA ILE A 163 -1.08 11.93 1.00
C ILE A 163 -1.98 12.25 -0.20
N GLN A 164 -3.28 12.18 0.02
CA GLN A 164 -4.29 12.68 -0.93
C GLN A 164 -4.04 14.16 -1.22
N THR A 165 -3.73 14.47 -2.47
CA THR A 165 -3.61 15.86 -2.96
C THR A 165 -4.89 16.35 -3.61
N THR A 166 -5.78 15.42 -3.95
CA THR A 166 -7.11 15.63 -4.50
C THR A 166 -8.11 14.64 -3.86
N GLU A 167 -9.40 14.82 -4.15
CA GLU A 167 -10.44 13.87 -3.74
C GLU A 167 -10.12 12.43 -4.21
N PRO A 168 -10.39 11.41 -3.39
CA PRO A 168 -10.19 10.02 -3.77
C PRO A 168 -10.95 9.66 -5.06
N PRO A 169 -10.41 8.76 -5.91
CA PRO A 169 -10.97 8.49 -7.21
C PRO A 169 -12.30 7.73 -7.10
N LYS A 170 -13.41 8.44 -7.33
CA LYS A 170 -14.77 7.90 -7.34
C LYS A 170 -15.00 6.89 -8.46
N SER A 171 -14.16 6.92 -9.49
CA SER A 171 -14.25 5.99 -10.59
C SER A 171 -13.68 4.60 -10.25
N ALA A 172 -12.83 4.48 -9.21
CA ALA A 172 -12.25 3.19 -8.81
C ALA A 172 -13.32 2.21 -8.31
N GLY A 173 -13.11 0.92 -8.57
CA GLY A 173 -13.95 -0.16 -8.05
C GLY A 173 -13.75 -0.42 -6.56
N ALA A 174 -12.54 -0.19 -6.04
CA ALA A 174 -12.24 -0.22 -4.62
C ALA A 174 -10.96 0.57 -4.25
N LEU A 175 -10.92 1.10 -3.03
CA LEU A 175 -9.80 1.84 -2.44
C LEU A 175 -9.30 1.17 -1.15
N ILE A 176 -8.19 0.46 -1.23
CA ILE A 176 -7.49 -0.12 -0.09
C ILE A 176 -6.43 0.89 0.35
N TYR A 177 -6.81 1.77 1.27
CA TYR A 177 -6.01 2.93 1.63
C TYR A 177 -5.80 3.05 3.14
N THR A 178 -4.57 3.37 3.54
CA THR A 178 -4.22 3.77 4.90
C THR A 178 -2.89 4.52 4.92
N LYS A 179 -2.71 5.44 5.88
CA LYS A 179 -1.43 6.11 6.12
C LYS A 179 -0.56 5.40 7.17
N GLN A 180 -1.05 4.30 7.75
CA GLN A 180 -0.38 3.64 8.89
C GLN A 180 0.81 2.78 8.47
N VAL A 181 0.80 2.26 7.23
CA VAL A 181 1.83 1.38 6.70
C VAL A 181 2.15 1.75 5.25
N SER A 182 3.30 1.29 4.76
CA SER A 182 3.70 1.43 3.36
C SER A 182 2.80 0.59 2.43
N ALA A 183 2.83 0.82 1.12
CA ALA A 183 2.05 0.05 0.17
C ALA A 183 2.41 -1.44 0.17
N ALA A 184 3.68 -1.82 0.38
CA ALA A 184 4.07 -3.21 0.60
C ALA A 184 3.44 -3.79 1.88
N GLY A 185 3.33 -2.98 2.94
CA GLY A 185 2.59 -3.33 4.15
C GLY A 185 1.10 -3.58 3.85
N ILE A 186 0.45 -2.66 3.13
CA ILE A 186 -0.95 -2.82 2.68
C ILE A 186 -1.10 -4.12 1.90
N SER A 187 -0.24 -4.37 0.92
CA SER A 187 -0.28 -5.58 0.09
C SER A 187 -0.12 -6.87 0.90
N TYR A 188 0.78 -6.88 1.89
CA TYR A 188 0.93 -8.01 2.81
C TYR A 188 -0.37 -8.27 3.58
N PHE A 189 -0.94 -7.25 4.24
CA PHE A 189 -2.18 -7.42 5.00
C PHE A 189 -3.37 -7.79 4.10
N PHE A 190 -3.42 -7.23 2.89
CA PHE A 190 -4.46 -7.53 1.91
C PHE A 190 -4.47 -9.00 1.52
N VAL A 191 -3.32 -9.56 1.10
CA VAL A 191 -3.26 -10.99 0.73
C VAL A 191 -3.34 -11.92 1.93
N LYS A 192 -2.82 -11.50 3.09
CA LYS A 192 -2.96 -12.27 4.35
C LYS A 192 -4.42 -12.48 4.71
N SER A 193 -5.25 -11.44 4.59
CA SER A 193 -6.68 -11.53 4.88
C SER A 193 -7.47 -12.32 3.83
N LEU A 194 -6.93 -12.53 2.62
CA LEU A 194 -7.53 -13.40 1.58
C LEU A 194 -7.18 -14.88 1.73
N TYR A 195 -6.10 -15.21 2.46
CA TYR A 195 -5.63 -16.58 2.65
C TYR A 195 -6.41 -17.38 3.72
N LYS A 196 -7.16 -16.67 4.58
CA LYS A 196 -7.93 -17.30 5.67
C LYS A 196 -9.23 -17.91 5.17
#